data_AF-A0A352VD68-F1
#
_entry.id   AF-A0A352VD68-F1
#
_cell.length_a   1.000
_cell.length_b   1.000
_cell.length_c   1.000
_cell.angle_alpha   90.00
_cell.angle_beta   90.00
_cell.angle_gamma   90.00
#
_symmetry.space_group_name_H-M   'P 1'
#
loop_
_entity.id
_entity.type
_entity.pdbx_description
1 polymer ?
#
loop_
_entity_poly.entity_id
_entity_poly.type
_entity_poly.pdbx_seq_one_letter_code
_entity_poly.pdbx_strand_id
1 'polypeptide(L)'
;MEQKEICINCNTKNVIKTELSKDLGDNIYSYLCLKCGFTTNSNFKTGELIKSMNNVSQLILDLSLYDEDRGLHWFPIVLISTRGSIYPEGIKEDWKWVYTPIIEINESEKNNYGDEYTQRFAVDLSEKFDKYRFIDACKKMGNVSQDLEIE
;
A
#
# COMPACT_ATOMS: atom_id res chain seq x y z
N MET A 1 26.26 -3.76 -4.19
CA MET A 1 25.12 -3.92 -3.27
C MET A 1 24.00 -3.06 -3.82
N GLU A 2 22.89 -3.69 -4.22
CA GLU A 2 21.95 -3.20 -5.23
C GLU A 2 21.23 -1.92 -4.81
N GLN A 3 21.42 -0.84 -5.58
CA GLN A 3 20.72 0.44 -5.38
C GLN A 3 19.20 0.21 -5.22
N LYS A 4 18.62 -0.82 -5.86
CA LYS A 4 17.21 -1.21 -5.85
C LYS A 4 16.59 -1.52 -4.49
N GLU A 5 17.39 -1.72 -3.45
CA GLU A 5 16.91 -2.04 -2.10
C GLU A 5 16.79 -0.82 -1.17
N ILE A 6 17.01 0.39 -1.70
CA ILE A 6 16.81 1.65 -0.98
C ILE A 6 15.52 2.31 -1.45
N CYS A 7 14.60 2.61 -0.54
CA CYS A 7 13.36 3.29 -0.88
C CYS A 7 13.62 4.73 -1.33
N ILE A 8 13.10 5.15 -2.49
CA ILE A 8 13.26 6.53 -2.98
C ILE A 8 12.55 7.58 -2.12
N ASN A 9 11.43 7.21 -1.49
CA ASN A 9 10.62 8.16 -0.71
C ASN A 9 11.23 8.49 0.67
N CYS A 10 11.84 7.50 1.35
CA CYS A 10 12.33 7.67 2.71
C CYS A 10 13.83 7.34 2.89
N ASN A 11 14.50 6.96 1.82
CA ASN A 11 15.94 6.66 1.77
C ASN A 11 16.40 5.61 2.80
N THR A 12 15.56 4.62 3.10
CA THR A 12 15.89 3.50 4.01
C THR A 12 16.02 2.18 3.28
N LYS A 13 16.68 1.21 3.92
CA LYS A 13 16.87 -0.16 3.42
C LYS A 13 15.75 -1.12 3.86
N ASN A 14 14.65 -0.61 4.41
CA ASN A 14 13.51 -1.42 4.86
C ASN A 14 12.62 -1.88 3.70
N VAL A 15 13.23 -2.32 2.59
CA VAL A 15 12.54 -2.73 1.36
C VAL A 15 12.55 -4.25 1.28
N ILE A 16 11.38 -4.86 1.26
CA ILE A 16 11.22 -6.28 0.93
C ILE A 16 11.20 -6.42 -0.58
N LYS A 17 12.01 -7.35 -1.11
CA LYS A 17 12.00 -7.80 -2.50
C LYS A 17 11.28 -9.13 -2.60
N THR A 18 10.34 -9.26 -3.54
CA THR A 18 9.59 -10.50 -3.78
C THR A 18 9.60 -10.85 -5.26
N GLU A 19 9.88 -12.10 -5.59
CA GLU A 19 9.79 -12.62 -6.97
C GLU A 19 8.34 -13.01 -7.28
N LEU A 20 7.76 -12.45 -8.36
CA LEU A 20 6.33 -12.62 -8.69
C LEU A 20 6.06 -13.76 -9.69
N SER A 21 6.93 -13.96 -10.69
CA SER A 21 6.79 -15.05 -11.66
C SER A 21 8.12 -15.35 -12.40
N LYS A 22 8.24 -16.59 -12.90
CA LYS A 22 9.31 -17.07 -13.82
C LYS A 22 8.83 -17.34 -15.24
N ASP A 23 7.51 -17.40 -15.46
CA ASP A 23 6.95 -17.81 -16.74
C ASP A 23 6.86 -16.58 -17.66
N LEU A 24 7.67 -16.58 -18.72
CA LEU A 24 7.86 -15.56 -19.78
C LEU A 24 9.14 -14.70 -19.65
N GLY A 25 10.29 -15.35 -19.58
CA GLY A 25 11.56 -14.82 -20.11
C GLY A 25 12.36 -13.88 -19.22
N ASP A 26 11.72 -13.05 -18.40
CA ASP A 26 12.37 -12.13 -17.46
C ASP A 26 11.83 -12.28 -16.02
N ASN A 27 12.71 -12.27 -15.02
CA ASN A 27 12.31 -12.30 -13.61
C ASN A 27 11.62 -10.98 -13.21
N ILE A 28 10.35 -11.05 -12.82
CA ILE A 28 9.60 -9.90 -12.30
C ILE A 28 9.74 -9.85 -10.78
N TYR A 29 10.23 -8.72 -10.28
CA TYR A 29 10.36 -8.46 -8.85
C TYR A 29 9.41 -7.35 -8.43
N SER A 30 8.81 -7.52 -7.26
CA SER A 30 8.11 -6.48 -6.50
C SER A 30 8.98 -6.00 -5.36
N TYR A 31 8.88 -4.72 -5.02
CA TYR A 31 9.62 -4.07 -3.94
C TYR A 31 8.65 -3.30 -3.08
N LEU A 32 8.63 -3.52 -1.76
CA LEU A 32 7.77 -2.82 -0.82
C LEU A 32 8.59 -2.28 0.35
N CYS A 33 8.55 -0.96 0.57
CA CYS A 33 9.15 -0.35 1.74
C CYS A 33 8.23 -0.47 2.96
N LEU A 34 8.65 -1.23 3.97
CA LEU A 34 7.91 -1.42 5.22
C LEU A 34 7.79 -0.13 6.06
N LYS A 35 8.72 0.81 5.93
CA LYS A 35 8.69 2.06 6.68
C LYS A 35 7.60 3.00 6.18
N CYS A 36 7.55 3.21 4.87
CA CYS A 36 6.69 4.26 4.29
C CYS A 36 5.58 3.74 3.38
N GLY A 37 5.49 2.44 3.12
CA GLY A 37 4.43 1.83 2.30
C GLY A 37 4.54 2.08 0.79
N PHE A 38 5.66 2.64 0.32
CA PHE A 38 5.89 2.81 -1.11
C PHE A 38 6.31 1.49 -1.74
N THR A 39 5.73 1.22 -2.91
CA THR A 39 5.93 0.00 -3.67
C THR A 39 6.28 0.28 -5.13
N THR A 40 7.03 -0.63 -5.75
CA THR A 40 7.28 -0.66 -7.19
C THR A 40 7.45 -2.10 -7.67
N ASN A 41 7.46 -2.32 -8.98
CA ASN A 41 7.84 -3.61 -9.56
C ASN A 41 8.63 -3.43 -10.86
N SER A 42 9.26 -4.51 -11.34
CA SER A 42 10.06 -4.50 -12.57
C SER A 42 9.31 -4.03 -13.83
N ASN A 43 7.98 -4.03 -13.82
CA ASN A 43 7.13 -3.62 -14.96
C ASN A 43 6.70 -2.15 -14.88
N PHE A 44 6.88 -1.47 -13.75
CA PHE A 44 6.58 -0.03 -13.60
C PHE A 44 7.65 0.87 -14.24
N LYS A 45 8.04 0.51 -15.46
CA LYS A 45 8.87 1.32 -16.35
C LYS A 45 8.00 2.42 -16.97
N THR A 46 8.64 3.55 -17.28
CA THR A 46 8.08 4.83 -17.73
C THR A 46 6.78 4.85 -18.56
N GLY A 47 5.97 5.87 -18.33
CA GLY A 47 5.12 6.56 -19.33
C GLY A 47 3.78 5.92 -19.70
N GLU A 48 3.78 4.66 -20.16
CA GLU A 48 2.56 4.02 -20.66
C GLU A 48 1.66 3.49 -19.53
N LEU A 49 2.26 3.09 -18.41
CA LEU A 49 1.54 2.58 -17.25
C LEU A 49 0.79 3.68 -16.49
N ILE A 50 1.39 4.87 -16.33
CA ILE A 50 0.70 6.02 -15.73
C ILE A 50 -0.46 6.48 -16.61
N LYS A 51 -0.29 6.44 -17.94
CA LYS A 51 -1.35 6.78 -18.90
C LYS A 51 -2.50 5.77 -18.90
N SER A 52 -2.27 4.53 -18.45
CA SER A 52 -3.32 3.50 -18.32
C SER A 52 -3.94 3.43 -16.92
N MET A 53 -3.40 4.16 -15.94
CA MET A 53 -3.89 4.25 -14.56
C MET A 53 -5.13 5.15 -14.39
N ASN A 54 -6.10 5.08 -15.31
CA ASN A 54 -7.31 5.90 -15.28
C ASN A 54 -8.20 5.65 -14.04
N ASN A 55 -8.02 4.53 -13.35
CA ASN A 55 -8.80 4.13 -12.17
C ASN A 55 -8.04 4.27 -10.84
N VAL A 56 -6.86 4.90 -10.86
CA VAL A 56 -6.07 5.14 -9.65
C VAL A 56 -6.51 6.46 -9.01
N SER A 57 -6.58 6.51 -7.69
CA SER A 57 -6.92 7.76 -6.99
C SER A 57 -5.91 8.87 -7.30
N GLN A 58 -6.38 10.11 -7.43
CA GLN A 58 -5.53 11.26 -7.71
C GLN A 58 -4.41 11.41 -6.67
N LEU A 59 -4.68 11.16 -5.39
CA LEU A 59 -3.67 11.23 -4.33
C LEU A 59 -2.50 10.25 -4.55
N ILE A 60 -2.76 9.02 -4.99
CA ILE A 60 -1.70 8.05 -5.29
C ILE A 60 -0.81 8.54 -6.45
N LEU A 61 -1.41 9.17 -7.47
CA LEU A 61 -0.68 9.75 -8.59
C LEU A 61 0.16 10.96 -8.14
N ASP A 62 -0.42 11.84 -7.33
CA ASP A 62 0.22 13.05 -6.80
C ASP A 62 1.43 12.73 -5.90
N LEU A 63 1.35 11.60 -5.18
CA LEU A 63 2.39 11.07 -4.31
C LEU A 63 3.41 10.18 -5.03
N SER A 64 3.16 9.81 -6.28
CA SER A 64 4.07 8.93 -7.03
C SER A 64 5.43 9.60 -7.25
N LEU A 65 6.49 8.78 -7.26
CA LEU A 65 7.86 9.23 -7.44
C LEU A 65 8.51 8.46 -8.58
N TYR A 66 9.23 9.17 -9.44
CA TYR A 66 10.06 8.55 -10.47
C TYR A 66 11.50 8.40 -9.97
N ASP A 67 12.01 7.18 -10.06
CA ASP A 67 13.37 6.82 -9.70
C ASP A 67 14.22 6.78 -10.96
N GLU A 68 14.85 7.90 -11.30
CA GLU A 68 15.65 8.07 -12.52
C GLU A 68 16.80 7.05 -12.59
N ASP A 69 17.45 6.76 -11.45
CA ASP A 69 18.57 5.83 -11.37
C ASP A 69 18.16 4.40 -11.76
N ARG A 70 16.90 4.02 -11.48
CA ARG A 70 16.38 2.66 -11.71
C ARG A 70 15.42 2.59 -12.89
N GLY A 71 14.95 3.74 -13.39
CA GLY A 71 13.93 3.84 -14.42
C GLY A 71 12.55 3.34 -13.98
N LEU A 72 12.21 3.44 -12.69
CA LEU A 72 11.00 2.85 -12.10
C LEU A 72 10.11 3.91 -11.42
N HIS A 73 8.79 3.73 -11.51
CA HIS A 73 7.85 4.51 -10.70
C HIS A 73 7.50 3.80 -9.39
N TRP A 74 7.52 4.56 -8.30
CA TRP A 74 7.09 4.14 -6.97
C TRP A 74 5.79 4.82 -6.60
N PHE A 75 4.90 4.06 -5.96
CA PHE A 75 3.58 4.51 -5.55
C PHE A 75 3.32 4.14 -4.09
N PRO A 76 2.53 4.92 -3.33
CA PRO A 76 1.96 4.41 -2.09
C PRO A 76 1.04 3.21 -2.41
N ILE A 77 1.21 2.12 -1.66
CA ILE A 77 0.41 0.91 -1.84
C ILE A 77 -1.03 1.08 -1.32
N VAL A 78 -1.98 0.35 -1.92
CA VAL A 78 -3.26 0.04 -1.29
C VAL A 78 -3.26 -1.45 -0.97
N LEU A 79 -3.36 -1.80 0.30
CA LEU A 79 -3.46 -3.18 0.75
C LEU A 79 -4.91 -3.49 1.11
N ILE A 80 -5.43 -4.60 0.60
CA ILE A 80 -6.75 -5.11 0.96
C ILE A 80 -6.57 -6.57 1.37
N SER A 81 -7.14 -6.94 2.51
CA SER A 81 -7.15 -8.30 3.02
C SER A 81 -8.53 -8.63 3.61
N THR A 82 -8.71 -9.86 4.08
CA THR A 82 -9.91 -10.26 4.82
C THR A 82 -10.06 -9.57 6.18
N ARG A 83 -9.01 -8.89 6.68
CA ARG A 83 -9.02 -8.19 7.97
C ARG A 83 -9.25 -6.69 7.85
N GLY A 84 -9.31 -6.16 6.63
CA GLY A 84 -9.38 -4.72 6.40
C GLY A 84 -8.53 -4.25 5.24
N SER A 85 -8.47 -2.93 5.09
CA SER A 85 -7.67 -2.26 4.09
C SER A 85 -6.72 -1.23 4.71
N ILE A 86 -5.58 -1.02 4.06
CA ILE A 86 -4.63 0.06 4.36
C ILE A 86 -4.47 0.90 3.10
N TYR A 87 -4.70 2.20 3.19
CA TYR A 87 -4.64 3.12 2.05
C TYR A 87 -4.21 4.53 2.48
N PRO A 88 -3.65 5.35 1.57
CA PRO A 88 -3.37 6.75 1.85
C PRO A 88 -4.65 7.59 1.81
N GLU A 89 -4.80 8.51 2.75
CA GLU A 89 -5.91 9.48 2.78
C GLU A 89 -5.40 10.88 3.14
N GLY A 90 -5.95 11.91 2.50
CA GLY A 90 -5.61 13.31 2.72
C GLY A 90 -5.26 14.04 1.43
N ILE A 91 -4.33 14.98 1.54
CA ILE A 91 -3.78 15.74 0.41
C ILE A 91 -2.26 15.52 0.33
N LYS A 92 -1.64 15.87 -0.79
CA LYS A 92 -0.21 15.63 -1.04
C LYS A 92 0.69 16.13 0.09
N GLU A 93 0.40 17.29 0.64
CA GLU A 93 1.18 17.95 1.70
C GLU A 93 0.92 17.35 3.09
N ASP A 94 -0.29 16.84 3.34
CA ASP A 94 -0.74 16.29 4.61
C ASP A 94 -1.65 15.08 4.37
N TRP A 95 -1.03 13.91 4.35
CA TRP A 95 -1.71 12.62 4.22
C TRP A 95 -1.23 11.63 5.27
N LYS A 96 -2.09 10.66 5.55
CA LYS A 96 -1.85 9.60 6.54
C LYS A 96 -2.19 8.24 5.94
N TRP A 97 -1.56 7.21 6.49
CA TRP A 97 -2.01 5.83 6.29
C TRP A 97 -3.27 5.61 7.12
N VAL A 98 -4.31 5.07 6.49
CA VAL A 98 -5.56 4.71 7.15
C VAL A 98 -5.69 3.20 7.12
N TYR A 99 -5.82 2.59 8.30
CA TYR A 99 -6.28 1.22 8.42
C TYR A 99 -7.77 1.21 8.71
N THR A 100 -8.55 0.53 7.87
CA THR A 100 -9.99 0.37 8.02
C THR A 100 -10.31 -1.12 8.18
N PRO A 101 -10.77 -1.56 9.36
CA PRO A 101 -11.08 -2.97 9.60
C PRO A 101 -12.31 -3.41 8.81
N ILE A 102 -12.38 -4.71 8.49
CA ILE A 102 -13.63 -5.36 8.08
C ILE A 102 -14.27 -5.97 9.31
N ILE A 103 -15.54 -5.68 9.54
CA ILE A 103 -16.33 -6.22 10.65
C ILE A 103 -17.62 -6.85 10.14
N GLU A 104 -18.24 -7.69 10.95
CA GLU A 104 -19.59 -8.20 10.67
C GLU A 104 -20.63 -7.08 10.77
N ILE A 105 -21.60 -7.10 9.86
CA ILE A 105 -22.73 -6.19 9.88
C ILE A 105 -23.68 -6.64 10.99
N ASN A 106 -23.97 -5.74 11.93
CA ASN A 106 -24.92 -6.05 12.99
C ASN A 106 -26.37 -5.99 12.48
N GLU A 107 -27.31 -6.63 13.20
CA GLU A 107 -28.73 -6.67 12.79
C GLU A 107 -29.35 -5.27 12.58
N SER A 108 -28.95 -4.27 13.38
CA SER A 108 -29.46 -2.91 13.24
C SER A 108 -28.96 -2.20 11.97
N GLU A 109 -27.81 -2.61 11.44
CA GLU A 109 -27.20 -2.06 10.22
C GLU A 109 -27.64 -2.78 8.95
N LYS A 110 -28.16 -4.01 9.03
CA LYS A 110 -28.57 -4.79 7.84
C LYS A 110 -29.50 -4.05 6.90
N ASN A 111 -30.42 -3.25 7.45
CA ASN A 111 -31.33 -2.43 6.66
C ASN A 111 -30.62 -1.42 5.73
N ASN A 112 -29.37 -1.04 6.03
CA ASN A 112 -28.59 -0.09 5.23
C ASN A 112 -27.78 -0.77 4.11
N TYR A 113 -27.53 -2.08 4.22
CA TYR A 113 -26.64 -2.81 3.30
C TYR A 113 -27.39 -3.83 2.44
N GLY A 114 -28.45 -4.45 2.96
CA GLY A 114 -29.11 -5.61 2.34
C GLY A 114 -28.71 -6.92 3.01
N ASP A 115 -29.58 -7.93 2.90
CA ASP A 115 -29.42 -9.23 3.57
C ASP A 115 -28.28 -10.08 2.98
N GLU A 116 -27.81 -9.76 1.77
CA GLU A 116 -26.75 -10.48 1.07
C GLU A 116 -25.34 -10.14 1.60
N TYR A 117 -25.18 -9.05 2.34
CA TYR A 117 -23.89 -8.63 2.89
C TYR A 117 -23.78 -9.02 4.35
N THR A 118 -22.71 -9.74 4.69
CA THR A 118 -22.42 -10.18 6.06
C THR A 118 -21.36 -9.34 6.74
N GLN A 119 -20.56 -8.59 5.98
CA GLN A 119 -19.43 -7.82 6.46
C GLN A 119 -19.33 -6.46 5.75
N ARG A 120 -18.75 -5.49 6.45
CA ARG A 120 -18.51 -4.13 5.94
C ARG A 120 -17.12 -3.63 6.33
N PHE A 121 -16.61 -2.68 5.55
CA PHE A 121 -15.52 -1.82 6.00
C PHE A 121 -16.03 -0.86 7.06
N ALA A 122 -15.46 -0.90 8.26
CA ALA A 122 -15.80 -0.01 9.35
C ALA A 122 -14.97 1.26 9.32
N VAL A 123 -15.33 2.16 8.40
CA VAL A 123 -14.70 3.48 8.22
C VAL A 123 -14.79 4.31 9.51
N ASP A 124 -15.83 4.09 10.31
CA ASP A 124 -16.03 4.67 11.63
C ASP A 124 -15.01 4.21 12.68
N LEU A 125 -14.38 3.05 12.47
CA LEU A 125 -13.35 2.47 13.32
C LEU A 125 -11.95 2.60 12.72
N SER A 126 -11.78 3.41 11.68
CA SER A 126 -10.49 3.58 11.02
C SER A 126 -9.46 4.25 11.91
N GLU A 127 -8.22 3.75 11.85
CA GLU A 127 -7.08 4.30 12.57
C GLU A 127 -6.10 4.95 11.59
N LYS A 128 -5.55 6.11 11.99
CA LYS A 128 -4.64 6.91 11.16
C LYS A 128 -3.21 6.84 11.69
N PHE A 129 -2.26 6.67 10.78
CA PHE A 129 -0.84 6.59 11.06
C PHE A 129 -0.07 7.57 10.18
N ASP A 130 1.02 8.16 10.68
CA ASP A 130 1.82 9.08 9.88
C ASP A 130 2.46 8.37 8.67
N LYS A 131 2.81 9.13 7.63
CA LYS A 131 3.33 8.63 6.34
C LYS A 131 4.54 7.69 6.42
N TYR A 132 5.32 7.72 7.50
CA TYR A 132 6.47 6.84 7.76
C TYR A 132 6.23 5.79 8.84
N ARG A 133 4.96 5.52 9.15
CA ARG A 133 4.47 4.55 10.14
C ARG A 133 3.61 3.47 9.45
N PHE A 134 3.91 3.16 8.19
CA PHE A 134 3.17 2.15 7.44
C PHE A 134 3.20 0.78 8.12
N ILE A 135 4.34 0.40 8.70
CA ILE A 135 4.46 -0.86 9.43
C ILE A 135 3.49 -0.93 10.63
N ASP A 136 3.20 0.19 11.27
CA ASP A 136 2.31 0.23 12.43
C ASP A 136 0.86 -0.06 11.98
N ALA A 137 0.45 0.43 10.79
CA ALA A 137 -0.81 0.05 10.16
C ALA A 137 -0.84 -1.45 9.82
N CYS A 138 0.25 -2.00 9.28
CA CYS A 138 0.36 -3.44 8.99
C CYS A 138 0.31 -4.32 10.24
N LYS A 139 0.92 -3.86 11.35
CA LYS A 139 0.82 -4.49 12.67
C LYS A 139 -0.61 -4.43 13.19
N LYS A 140 -1.30 -3.31 13.04
CA LYS A 140 -2.70 -3.17 13.45
C LYS A 140 -3.63 -4.12 12.70
N MET A 141 -3.44 -4.27 11.39
CA MET A 141 -4.14 -5.25 10.57
C MET A 141 -3.78 -6.71 10.92
N GLY A 142 -2.65 -6.91 11.61
CA GLY A 142 -2.17 -8.23 12.06
C GLY A 142 -1.45 -9.04 10.98
N ASN A 143 -0.98 -8.39 9.91
CA ASN A 143 -0.22 -9.03 8.82
C ASN A 143 1.27 -9.16 9.15
N VAL A 144 1.71 -8.53 10.24
CA VAL A 144 3.10 -8.45 10.68
C VAL A 144 3.15 -8.69 12.19
N SER A 145 4.22 -9.35 12.66
CA SER A 145 4.51 -9.49 14.09
C SER A 145 4.56 -8.12 14.79
N GLN A 146 4.01 -8.05 16.00
CA GLN A 146 4.06 -6.83 16.83
C GLN A 146 5.50 -6.46 17.21
N ASP A 147 6.37 -7.47 17.34
CA ASP A 147 7.76 -7.32 17.76
C ASP A 147 8.70 -6.90 16.62
N LEU A 148 8.20 -6.76 15.38
CA LEU A 148 9.03 -6.34 14.26
C LEU A 148 9.42 -4.87 14.41
N GLU A 149 10.70 -4.61 14.62
CA GLU A 149 11.26 -3.25 14.63
C GLU A 149 11.95 -2.96 13.28
N ILE A 150 11.80 -1.73 12.80
CA ILE A 150 12.44 -1.23 11.58
C ILE A 150 13.04 0.14 11.84
N GLU A 151 14.23 0.41 11.29
CA GLU A 151 15.03 1.63 11.52
C GLU A 151 14.60 2.81 10.62
#